data_AF-A0A1G8T325-F1
#
_entry.id   AF-A0A1G8T325-F1
#
_cell.length_a   1.000
_cell.length_b   1.000
_cell.length_c   1.000
_cell.angle_alpha   90.00
_cell.angle_beta   90.00
_cell.angle_gamma   90.00
#
_symmetry.space_group_name_H-M   'P 1'
#
loop_
_entity.id
_entity.type
_entity.pdbx_description
1 polymer ?
#
loop_
_entity_poly.entity_id
_entity_poly.type
_entity_poly.pdbx_seq_one_letter_code
_entity_poly.pdbx_strand_id
1 'polypeptide(L)'
;MKGIIPPGLYLSMIALFVFSEAITITLGLFAVQQRGRRFLMVWVPTMHAYFPLAAIASYKAFFEILTKPFYWDKTRHGLHDEAAEPEPVSPDPMI
;
A
#
# COMPACT_ATOMS: atom_id res chain seq x y z
N MET A 1 -24.36 32.75 14.63
CA MET A 1 -24.62 31.49 13.92
C MET A 1 -24.90 30.40 14.94
N LYS A 2 -26.15 29.94 15.10
CA LYS A 2 -26.46 28.74 15.91
C LYS A 2 -26.19 27.52 15.03
N GLY A 3 -25.21 26.71 15.40
CA GLY A 3 -24.86 25.50 14.65
C GLY A 3 -26.03 24.52 14.62
N ILE A 4 -26.33 23.99 13.43
CA ILE A 4 -27.40 22.99 13.20
C ILE A 4 -27.02 21.63 13.82
N ILE A 5 -25.74 21.41 14.13
CA ILE A 5 -25.21 20.15 14.65
C ILE A 5 -25.25 20.17 16.19
N PRO A 6 -25.94 19.21 16.85
CA PRO A 6 -25.90 19.07 18.30
C PRO A 6 -24.45 18.94 18.82
N PRO A 7 -24.06 19.64 19.90
CA PRO A 7 -22.67 19.61 20.39
C PRO A 7 -22.15 18.21 20.72
N GLY A 8 -23.01 17.34 21.26
CA GLY A 8 -22.66 15.95 21.54
C GLY A 8 -22.37 15.13 20.28
N LEU A 9 -23.15 15.35 19.21
CA LEU A 9 -22.91 14.72 17.92
C LEU A 9 -21.57 15.19 17.33
N TYR A 10 -21.31 16.50 17.36
CA TYR A 10 -20.05 17.07 16.88
C TYR A 10 -18.83 16.47 17.60
N LEU A 11 -18.88 16.39 18.94
CA LEU A 11 -17.79 15.79 19.71
C LEU A 11 -17.63 14.30 19.41
N SER A 12 -18.74 13.57 19.25
CA SER A 12 -18.70 12.15 18.93
C SER A 12 -18.08 11.88 17.55
N MET A 13 -18.35 12.74 16.55
CA MET A 13 -17.73 12.65 15.23
C MET A 13 -16.23 12.90 15.29
N ILE A 14 -15.79 13.93 16.01
CA ILE A 14 -14.35 14.20 16.21
C ILE A 14 -13.69 13.00 16.89
N ALA A 15 -14.28 12.50 17.98
CA ALA A 15 -13.75 11.37 18.73
C ALA A 15 -13.64 10.13 17.83
N LEU A 16 -14.66 9.86 17.00
CA LEU A 16 -14.66 8.75 16.05
C LEU A 16 -13.52 8.89 15.03
N PHE A 17 -13.33 10.06 14.43
CA PHE A 17 -12.26 10.27 13.46
C PHE A 17 -10.88 10.16 14.09
N VAL A 18 -10.65 10.77 15.24
CA VAL A 18 -9.38 10.68 15.97
C VAL A 18 -9.09 9.24 16.40
N PHE A 19 -10.10 8.52 16.88
CA PHE A 19 -9.96 7.13 17.28
C PHE A 19 -9.67 6.21 16.09
N SER A 20 -10.37 6.42 14.97
CA SER A 20 -10.09 5.70 13.72
C SER A 20 -8.64 5.90 13.27
N GLU A 21 -8.13 7.13 13.33
CA GLU A 21 -6.76 7.43 12.95
C GLU A 21 -5.75 6.83 13.92
N ALA A 22 -6.04 6.88 15.23
CA ALA A 22 -5.21 6.22 16.24
C ALA A 22 -5.09 4.71 15.98
N ILE A 23 -6.18 4.04 15.58
CA ILE A 23 -6.15 2.62 15.19
C ILE A 23 -5.25 2.43 13.96
N THR A 24 -5.44 3.22 12.90
CA THR A 24 -4.66 3.12 11.66
C THR A 24 -3.15 3.23 11.94
N ILE A 25 -2.73 4.27 12.67
CA ILE A 25 -1.32 4.48 13.01
C ILE A 25 -0.78 3.34 13.87
N THR A 26 -1.55 2.89 14.87
CA THR A 26 -1.15 1.79 15.77
C THR A 26 -0.91 0.50 14.99
N LEU A 27 -1.81 0.16 14.06
CA LEU A 27 -1.64 -1.01 13.19
C LEU A 27 -0.40 -0.86 12.28
N GLY A 28 -0.16 0.33 11.74
CA GLY A 28 1.04 0.64 10.96
C GLY A 28 2.33 0.43 11.76
N LEU A 29 2.37 0.91 13.00
CA LEU A 29 3.50 0.73 13.92
C LEU A 29 3.69 -0.75 14.30
N PHE A 30 2.61 -1.48 14.53
CA PHE A 30 2.64 -2.91 14.82
C PHE A 30 3.22 -3.72 13.66
N ALA A 31 2.84 -3.40 12.42
CA ALA A 31 3.34 -4.09 11.22
C ALA A 31 4.86 -4.00 11.05
N VAL A 32 5.47 -2.90 11.49
CA VAL A 32 6.92 -2.65 11.38
C VAL A 32 7.71 -2.96 12.67
N GLN A 33 7.05 -3.52 13.70
CA GLN A 33 7.66 -3.73 15.02
C GLN A 33 8.77 -4.80 15.05
N GLN A 34 8.82 -5.69 14.04
CA GLN A 34 9.80 -6.78 13.95
C GLN A 34 11.25 -6.28 13.90
N ARG A 35 12.17 -7.06 14.50
CA ARG A 35 13.62 -6.79 14.46
C ARG A 35 14.09 -6.62 13.01
N GLY A 36 14.88 -5.58 12.76
CA GLY A 36 15.37 -5.22 11.42
C GLY A 36 14.49 -4.22 10.65
N ARG A 37 13.21 -4.03 11.02
CA ARG A 37 12.29 -3.11 10.31
C ARG A 37 11.86 -1.89 11.13
N ARG A 38 12.33 -1.75 12.37
CA ARG A 38 11.94 -0.64 13.26
C ARG A 38 12.26 0.75 12.73
N PHE A 39 13.28 0.89 11.89
CA PHE A 39 13.59 2.16 11.23
C PHE A 39 12.43 2.66 10.33
N LEU A 40 11.54 1.75 9.89
CA LEU A 40 10.33 2.08 9.13
C LEU A 40 9.24 2.76 9.97
N MET A 41 9.34 2.77 11.30
CA MET A 41 8.37 3.45 12.17
C MET A 41 8.28 4.95 11.86
N VAL A 42 9.41 5.60 11.53
CA VAL A 42 9.47 7.02 11.13
C VAL A 42 8.68 7.27 9.85
N TRP A 43 8.52 6.25 9.02
CA TRP A 43 7.80 6.32 7.75
C TRP A 43 6.31 5.97 7.89
N VAL A 44 5.83 5.47 9.03
CA VAL A 44 4.38 5.19 9.22
C VAL A 44 3.49 6.41 8.94
N PRO A 45 3.84 7.66 9.33
CA PRO A 45 3.04 8.83 9.00
C PRO A 45 2.83 9.02 7.49
N THR A 46 3.74 8.58 6.61
CA THR A 46 3.56 8.71 5.15
C THR A 46 2.43 7.84 4.62
N MET A 47 1.92 6.88 5.41
CA MET A 47 0.74 6.09 5.04
C MET A 47 -0.51 6.96 4.82
N HIS A 48 -0.59 8.13 5.47
CA HIS A 48 -1.67 9.10 5.22
C HIS A 48 -1.65 9.66 3.80
N ALA A 49 -0.47 9.72 3.16
CA ALA A 49 -0.36 10.08 1.74
C ALA A 49 -0.54 8.86 0.85
N TYR A 50 -0.11 7.67 1.30
CA TYR A 50 -0.23 6.42 0.56
C TYR A 50 -1.68 5.93 0.40
N PHE A 51 -2.50 5.97 1.46
CA PHE A 51 -3.86 5.44 1.41
C PHE A 51 -4.80 6.19 0.45
N PRO A 52 -4.78 7.53 0.34
CA PRO A 52 -5.51 8.25 -0.70
C PRO A 52 -5.13 7.83 -2.12
N LEU A 53 -3.86 7.49 -2.37
CA LEU A 53 -3.42 6.98 -3.68
C LEU A 53 -4.10 5.64 -4.00
N ALA A 54 -4.37 4.80 -3.00
CA ALA A 54 -5.12 3.56 -3.20
C ALA A 54 -6.58 3.82 -3.63
N ALA A 55 -7.21 4.88 -3.10
CA ALA A 55 -8.53 5.30 -3.55
C ALA A 55 -8.49 5.81 -5.01
N ILE A 56 -7.50 6.62 -5.36
CA ILE A 56 -7.32 7.07 -6.75
C ILE A 56 -7.11 5.87 -7.69
N ALA A 57 -6.29 4.91 -7.28
CA ALA A 57 -6.04 3.69 -8.04
C ALA A 57 -7.31 2.84 -8.20
N SER A 58 -8.20 2.79 -7.20
CA SER A 58 -9.46 2.04 -7.33
C SER A 58 -10.42 2.68 -8.33
N TYR A 59 -10.50 4.02 -8.39
CA TYR A 59 -11.27 4.72 -9.42
C TYR A 59 -10.71 4.47 -10.82
N LYS A 60 -9.37 4.49 -10.97
CA LYS A 60 -8.70 4.14 -12.23
C LYS A 60 -9.02 2.70 -12.64
N ALA A 61 -8.90 1.74 -11.72
CA ALA A 61 -9.18 0.34 -11.99
C ALA A 61 -10.64 0.13 -12.40
N PHE A 62 -11.59 0.82 -11.74
CA PHE A 62 -12.99 0.79 -12.12
C PHE A 62 -13.22 1.31 -13.55
N PHE A 63 -12.58 2.42 -13.92
CA PHE A 63 -12.64 2.96 -15.28
C PHE A 63 -12.03 2.00 -16.32
N GLU A 64 -10.93 1.32 -15.98
CA GLU A 64 -10.28 0.35 -16.86
C GLU A 64 -11.12 -0.90 -17.07
N ILE A 65 -11.86 -1.38 -16.06
CA ILE A 65 -12.82 -2.49 -16.23
C ILE A 65 -13.86 -2.16 -17.32
N LEU A 66 -14.32 -0.90 -17.39
CA LEU A 66 -15.32 -0.48 -18.37
C LEU A 66 -14.74 -0.25 -19.76
N THR A 67 -13.53 0.32 -19.84
CA THR A 67 -12.93 0.74 -21.13
C THR A 67 -12.00 -0.30 -21.74
N LYS A 68 -11.42 -1.18 -20.91
CA LYS A 68 -10.41 -2.19 -21.27
C LYS A 68 -10.58 -3.44 -20.38
N PRO A 69 -11.65 -4.24 -20.58
CA PRO A 69 -12.07 -5.30 -19.65
C PRO A 69 -11.03 -6.44 -19.42
N PHE A 70 -10.05 -6.60 -20.32
CA PHE A 70 -8.98 -7.58 -20.19
C PHE A 70 -7.60 -6.93 -19.92
N TYR A 71 -7.57 -5.63 -19.64
CA TYR A 71 -6.36 -4.92 -19.28
C TYR A 71 -6.14 -4.94 -17.77
N TRP A 72 -4.92 -5.24 -17.37
CA TRP A 72 -4.50 -5.22 -15.98
C TRP A 72 -3.16 -4.49 -15.90
N ASP A 73 -3.17 -3.33 -15.24
CA ASP A 73 -1.98 -2.48 -15.11
C ASP A 73 -1.00 -3.07 -14.09
N LYS A 74 -0.07 -3.89 -14.57
CA LYS A 74 1.03 -4.43 -13.77
C LYS A 74 2.16 -3.41 -13.73
N THR A 75 2.65 -3.11 -12.53
CA THR A 75 3.99 -2.56 -12.39
C THR A 75 5.01 -3.54 -12.96
N ARG A 76 5.99 -3.06 -13.73
CA ARG A 76 7.12 -3.88 -14.18
C ARG A 76 7.89 -4.37 -12.95
N HIS A 77 7.91 -5.68 -12.73
CA HIS A 77 8.83 -6.31 -11.77
C HIS A 77 10.07 -6.71 -12.57
N GLY A 78 11.27 -6.38 -12.09
CA GLY A 78 12.46 -6.48 -12.93
C GLY A 78 13.79 -6.25 -12.24
N LEU A 79 14.01 -6.87 -11.08
CA LEU A 79 15.35 -7.02 -10.52
C LEU A 79 15.76 -8.49 -10.27
N HIS A 80 14.91 -9.47 -10.62
CA HIS A 80 15.16 -10.89 -10.35
C HIS A 80 14.95 -11.85 -11.53
N ASP A 81 14.50 -11.37 -12.69
CA ASP A 81 14.33 -12.21 -13.89
C ASP A 81 15.57 -12.25 -14.78
N GLU A 82 16.69 -11.66 -14.35
CA GLU A 82 18.01 -11.95 -14.93
C GLU A 82 18.47 -13.30 -14.37
N ALA A 83 17.74 -14.35 -14.76
CA ALA A 83 18.25 -15.70 -14.70
C ALA A 83 19.57 -15.65 -15.48
N ALA A 84 20.68 -15.72 -14.74
CA ALA A 84 21.99 -15.93 -15.32
C ALA A 84 21.83 -16.99 -16.40
N GLU A 85 22.12 -16.63 -17.65
CA GLU A 85 22.20 -17.58 -18.75
C GLU A 85 23.06 -18.74 -18.23
N PRO A 86 22.53 -19.98 -18.09
CA PRO A 86 23.37 -21.08 -17.68
C PRO A 86 24.47 -21.17 -18.74
N GLU A 87 25.72 -21.04 -18.31
CA GLU A 87 26.85 -21.13 -19.22
C GLU A 87 26.71 -22.39 -20.08
N PRO A 88 26.96 -22.30 -21.39
CA PRO A 88 26.80 -23.44 -22.28
C PRO A 88 27.64 -24.59 -21.74
N VAL A 89 26.98 -25.68 -21.33
CA VAL A 89 27.65 -26.89 -20.88
C VAL A 89 28.45 -27.43 -22.05
N SER A 90 29.77 -27.24 -22.00
CA SER A 90 30.73 -27.94 -22.85
C SER A 90 30.54 -29.44 -22.63
N PRO A 91 30.32 -30.24 -23.69
CA PRO A 91 30.34 -31.69 -23.57
C PRO A 91 31.69 -32.13 -22.96
N ASP A 92 31.63 -33.02 -21.97
CA ASP A 92 32.80 -33.67 -21.38
C ASP A 92 33.46 -34.54 -22.47
N PRO A 93 34.74 -34.33 -22.84
CA PRO A 93 35.37 -35.00 -23.97
C PRO A 93 35.68 -36.50 -23.76
N MET A 94 35.05 -37.20 -22.81
CA MET A 94 35.39 -38.59 -22.49
C MET A 94 34.19 -39.55 -22.34
N ILE A 95 33.33 -39.60 -23.37
CA ILE A 95 32.82 -40.89 -23.92
C ILE A 95 33.18 -40.96 -25.41
#